data_AF-A0A0D1K2X9-F1
#
_entry.id   AF-A0A0D1K2X9-F1
#
_cell.length_a   1.000
_cell.length_b   1.000
_cell.length_c   1.000
_cell.angle_alpha   90.00
_cell.angle_beta   90.00
_cell.angle_gamma   90.00
#
_symmetry.space_group_name_H-M   'P 1'
#
loop_
_entity.id
_entity.type
_entity.pdbx_description
1 polymer ?
#
loop_
_entity_poly.entity_id
_entity_poly.type
_entity_poly.pdbx_seq_one_letter_code
_entity_poly.pdbx_strand_id
1 'polypeptide(L)'
;MASALLAIVLGLAAVANYTLFSVVPTGLPQVLSVIGQGVLSVFAIIVFVTFQGRKTWRDYDGVNGWTVPRGITWVALIGTLGSFVVMLLAVLGIITGHI
;
A
#
# COMPACT_ATOMS: atom_id res chain seq x y z
N MET A 1 1.98 -3.79 -18.79
CA MET A 1 2.85 -2.62 -18.51
C MET A 1 2.14 -1.57 -17.67
N ALA A 2 0.91 -1.15 -18.01
CA ALA A 2 0.15 -0.16 -17.21
C ALA A 2 -0.05 -0.55 -15.73
N SER A 3 -0.33 -1.82 -15.42
CA SER A 3 -0.53 -2.28 -14.03
C SER A 3 0.71 -2.18 -13.14
N ALA A 4 1.91 -2.35 -13.72
CA ALA A 4 3.17 -2.23 -12.98
C ALA A 4 3.49 -0.76 -12.69
N LEU A 5 3.31 0.12 -13.66
CA LEU A 5 3.47 1.57 -13.47
C LEU A 5 2.51 2.11 -12.40
N LEU A 6 1.23 1.71 -12.46
CA LEU A 6 0.24 2.07 -11.42
C LEU A 6 0.68 1.62 -10.03
N ALA A 7 1.15 0.37 -9.89
CA ALA A 7 1.64 -0.14 -8.62
C ALA A 7 2.87 0.61 -8.10
N ILE A 8 3.80 0.99 -8.99
CA ILE A 8 4.96 1.80 -8.64
C ILE A 8 4.53 3.18 -8.13
N VAL A 9 3.65 3.87 -8.86
CA VAL A 9 3.13 5.19 -8.48
C VAL A 9 2.42 5.12 -7.12
N LEU A 10 1.59 4.10 -6.92
CA LEU A 10 0.92 3.84 -5.63
C LEU A 10 1.93 3.62 -4.50
N GLY A 11 2.93 2.78 -4.73
CA GLY A 11 3.99 2.50 -3.74
C GLY A 11 4.76 3.77 -3.38
N LEU A 12 5.13 4.59 -4.36
CA LEU A 12 5.81 5.86 -4.12
C LEU A 12 4.93 6.85 -3.34
N ALA A 13 3.64 6.95 -3.67
CA ALA A 13 2.70 7.80 -2.93
C ALA A 13 2.56 7.35 -1.46
N ALA A 14 2.48 6.03 -1.23
CA ALA A 14 2.42 5.45 0.10
C ALA A 14 3.68 5.75 0.92
N VAL A 15 4.86 5.61 0.31
CA VAL A 15 6.13 5.94 0.96
C VAL A 15 6.22 7.43 1.27
N ALA A 16 5.85 8.30 0.32
CA ALA A 16 5.88 9.75 0.53
C ALA A 16 4.96 10.15 1.69
N ASN A 17 3.73 9.65 1.72
CA ASN A 17 2.80 9.96 2.81
C ASN A 17 3.30 9.42 4.16
N TYR A 18 3.89 8.22 4.20
CA TYR A 18 4.52 7.68 5.41
C TYR A 18 5.70 8.54 5.90
N THR A 19 6.56 9.02 5.00
CA THR A 19 7.65 9.93 5.39
C THR A 19 7.12 11.26 5.93
N LEU A 20 6.05 11.80 5.33
CA LEU A 20 5.38 13.00 5.83
C LEU A 20 4.78 12.77 7.22
N PHE A 21 4.14 11.62 7.45
CA PHE A 21 3.59 11.25 8.76
C PHE A 21 4.61 11.37 9.89
N SER A 22 5.87 10.98 9.63
CA SER A 22 6.94 11.00 10.63
C SER A 22 7.44 12.41 11.01
N VAL A 23 7.12 13.44 10.21
CA VAL A 23 7.62 14.81 10.42
C VAL A 23 6.51 15.83 10.68
N VAL A 24 5.24 15.50 10.43
CA VAL A 24 4.13 16.41 10.71
C VAL A 24 3.79 16.44 12.20
N PRO A 25 3.32 17.60 12.72
CA PRO A 25 2.94 17.73 14.13
C PRO A 25 1.86 16.73 14.55
N THR A 26 1.96 16.26 15.79
CA THR A 26 0.94 15.42 16.43
C THR A 26 -0.41 16.14 16.47
N GLY A 27 -1.48 15.41 16.19
CA GLY A 27 -2.85 15.94 16.14
C GLY A 27 -3.49 15.79 14.76
N LEU A 28 -4.29 16.78 14.36
CA LEU A 28 -5.08 16.72 13.12
C LEU A 28 -4.26 16.42 11.85
N PRO A 29 -3.06 16.99 11.63
CA PRO A 29 -2.24 16.67 10.46
C PRO A 29 -1.83 15.19 10.39
N GLN A 30 -1.44 14.58 11.52
CA GLN A 30 -1.11 13.16 11.57
C GLN A 30 -2.33 12.29 11.25
N VAL A 31 -3.50 12.60 11.84
CA VAL A 31 -4.76 11.88 11.57
C VAL A 31 -5.13 11.94 10.09
N LEU A 32 -5.00 13.11 9.45
CA LEU A 32 -5.23 13.26 8.02
C LEU A 32 -4.27 12.43 7.16
N SER A 33 -3.00 12.32 7.58
CA SER A 33 -2.03 11.46 6.89
C SER A 33 -2.41 9.97 7.04
N VAL A 34 -2.93 9.52 8.19
CA VAL A 34 -3.47 8.15 8.36
C VAL A 34 -4.66 7.92 7.44
N ILE A 35 -5.59 8.86 7.35
CA ILE A 35 -6.74 8.76 6.44
C ILE A 35 -6.26 8.68 4.99
N GLY A 36 -5.32 9.54 4.59
CA GLY A 36 -4.69 9.50 3.27
C GLY A 36 -4.04 8.15 2.96
N GLN A 37 -3.35 7.57 3.94
CA GLN A 37 -2.77 6.24 3.81
C GLN A 37 -3.82 5.13 3.68
N GLY A 38 -4.96 5.27 4.38
CA GLY A 38 -6.10 4.37 4.25
C GLY A 38 -6.70 4.41 2.84
N VAL A 39 -6.86 5.60 2.26
CA VAL A 39 -7.33 5.77 0.87
C VAL A 39 -6.37 5.13 -0.12
N LEU A 40 -5.06 5.37 0.03
CA LEU A 40 -4.04 4.72 -0.80
C LEU A 40 -4.09 3.19 -0.66
N SER A 41 -4.33 2.68 0.54
CA SER A 41 -4.47 1.22 0.80
C SER A 41 -5.66 0.62 0.07
N VAL A 42 -6.82 1.29 0.13
CA VAL A 42 -8.02 0.87 -0.62
C VAL A 42 -7.72 0.89 -2.12
N PHE A 43 -7.05 1.92 -2.62
CA PHE A 43 -6.69 2.00 -4.03
C PHE A 43 -5.69 0.91 -4.46
N ALA A 44 -4.73 0.57 -3.58
CA ALA A 44 -3.81 -0.56 -3.79
C ALA A 44 -4.56 -1.89 -3.92
N ILE A 45 -5.56 -2.13 -3.05
CA ILE A 45 -6.43 -3.32 -3.12
C ILE A 45 -7.19 -3.37 -4.44
N ILE A 46 -7.78 -2.24 -4.87
CA ILE A 46 -8.51 -2.16 -6.14
C ILE A 46 -7.58 -2.51 -7.30
N VAL A 47 -6.42 -1.86 -7.40
CA VAL A 47 -5.43 -2.13 -8.46
C VAL A 47 -5.00 -3.60 -8.44
N PHE A 48 -4.76 -4.16 -7.25
CA PHE A 48 -4.41 -5.57 -7.11
C PHE A 48 -5.52 -6.49 -7.64
N VAL A 49 -6.77 -6.31 -7.19
CA VAL A 49 -7.91 -7.15 -7.62
C VAL A 49 -8.19 -6.99 -9.11
N THR A 50 -8.19 -5.76 -9.63
CA THR A 50 -8.49 -5.48 -11.04
C THR A 50 -7.45 -6.10 -11.98
N PHE A 51 -6.16 -5.97 -11.66
CA PHE A 51 -5.08 -6.39 -12.57
C PHE A 51 -4.49 -7.77 -12.28
N GLN A 52 -4.62 -8.29 -11.05
CA GLN A 52 -4.17 -9.63 -10.69
C GLN A 52 -5.30 -10.64 -10.49
N GLY A 53 -6.45 -10.22 -9.94
CA GLY A 53 -7.59 -11.10 -9.66
C GLY A 53 -8.18 -11.78 -10.90
N ARG A 54 -8.05 -11.15 -12.08
CA ARG A 54 -8.48 -11.73 -13.37
C ARG A 54 -7.46 -12.68 -14.02
N LYS A 55 -6.25 -12.85 -13.46
CA LYS A 55 -5.18 -13.71 -14.01
C LYS A 55 -4.90 -14.96 -13.19
N THR A 56 -5.90 -15.42 -12.44
CA THR A 56 -6.13 -16.86 -12.29
C THR A 56 -7.17 -17.09 -13.38
N TRP A 57 -6.89 -17.77 -14.48
CA TRP A 57 -6.66 -19.20 -14.63
C TRP A 57 -5.94 -19.40 -15.97
N ARG A 58 -4.92 -20.25 -16.02
CA ARG A 58 -4.13 -20.61 -17.22
C ARG A 58 -3.21 -19.50 -17.75
N ASP A 59 -2.01 -19.42 -17.19
CA ASP A 59 -0.86 -19.23 -18.07
C ASP A 59 -0.78 -20.49 -18.95
N TYR A 60 -0.56 -20.29 -20.25
CA TYR A 60 -0.72 -21.28 -21.33
C TYR A 60 0.17 -22.54 -21.18
N ASP A 61 1.09 -22.58 -20.20
CA ASP A 61 2.06 -23.66 -19.97
C ASP A 61 2.02 -24.28 -18.56
N GLY A 62 1.02 -24.00 -17.73
CA GLY A 62 0.84 -24.70 -16.43
C GLY A 62 1.89 -24.41 -15.35
N VAL A 63 2.83 -23.49 -15.58
CA VAL A 63 3.81 -23.04 -14.58
C VAL A 63 3.28 -21.79 -13.88
N ASN A 64 3.04 -21.88 -12.56
CA ASN A 64 2.73 -20.74 -11.71
C ASN A 64 3.97 -19.84 -11.52
N GLY A 65 4.30 -19.05 -12.53
CA GLY A 65 5.42 -18.13 -12.51
C GLY A 65 5.10 -16.80 -11.84
N TRP A 66 5.93 -16.37 -10.88
CA TRP A 66 5.92 -15.01 -10.37
C TRP A 66 6.50 -14.07 -11.44
N THR A 67 5.65 -13.38 -12.19
CA THR A 67 6.14 -12.38 -13.15
C THR A 67 6.51 -11.08 -12.43
N VAL A 68 7.56 -10.37 -12.89
CA VAL A 68 8.03 -9.11 -12.30
C VAL A 68 6.89 -8.09 -12.08
N PRO A 69 5.98 -7.84 -13.04
CA PRO A 69 4.83 -6.95 -12.83
C PRO A 69 3.93 -7.40 -11.67
N ARG A 70 3.81 -8.72 -11.50
CA ARG A 70 2.98 -9.33 -10.48
C ARG A 70 3.60 -9.14 -9.10
N GLY A 71 4.91 -9.36 -8.99
CA GLY A 71 5.65 -9.09 -7.76
C GLY A 71 5.58 -7.63 -7.31
N ILE A 72 5.72 -6.69 -8.24
CA ILE A 72 5.62 -5.25 -7.94
C ILE A 72 4.25 -4.87 -7.36
N THR A 73 3.14 -5.42 -7.91
CA THR A 73 1.81 -5.11 -7.36
C THR A 73 1.62 -5.69 -5.96
N TRP A 74 2.18 -6.87 -5.68
CA TRP A 74 2.16 -7.47 -4.35
C TRP A 74 2.95 -6.64 -3.33
N VAL A 75 4.17 -6.23 -3.70
CA VAL A 75 5.01 -5.37 -2.85
C VAL A 75 4.30 -4.05 -2.57
N ALA A 76 3.71 -3.42 -3.58
CA ALA A 76 2.95 -2.18 -3.41
C ALA A 76 1.75 -2.38 -2.47
N LEU A 77 0.98 -3.46 -2.64
CA LEU A 77 -0.16 -3.77 -1.78
C LEU A 77 0.27 -3.96 -0.32
N ILE A 78 1.22 -4.86 -0.08
CA ILE A 78 1.68 -5.20 1.27
C ILE A 78 2.33 -3.99 1.93
N GLY A 79 3.17 -3.25 1.20
CA GLY A 79 3.83 -2.06 1.71
C GLY A 79 2.83 -0.97 2.12
N THR A 80 1.80 -0.74 1.29
CA THR A 80 0.78 0.28 1.55
C THR A 80 -0.11 -0.09 2.75
N LEU A 81 -0.49 -1.37 2.87
CA LEU A 81 -1.27 -1.87 4.00
C LEU A 81 -0.45 -1.88 5.30
N GLY A 82 0.81 -2.30 5.22
CA GLY A 82 1.73 -2.33 6.36
C GLY A 82 1.96 -0.93 6.92
N SER A 83 2.24 0.06 6.06
CA SER A 83 2.41 1.45 6.50
C SER A 83 1.13 2.03 7.10
N PHE A 84 -0.05 1.71 6.53
CA PHE A 84 -1.33 2.12 7.11
C PHE A 84 -1.50 1.61 8.54
N VAL A 85 -1.26 0.31 8.78
CA VAL A 85 -1.37 -0.28 10.12
C VAL A 85 -0.40 0.39 11.09
N VAL A 86 0.85 0.59 10.70
CA VAL A 86 1.85 1.27 11.55
C VAL A 86 1.40 2.68 11.90
N MET A 87 0.95 3.46 10.92
CA MET A 87 0.47 4.83 11.13
C MET A 87 -0.76 4.88 12.04
N LEU A 88 -1.71 3.95 11.87
CA LEU A 88 -2.89 3.83 12.72
C LEU A 88 -2.49 3.55 14.17
N LEU A 89 -1.61 2.57 14.39
CA LEU A 89 -1.13 2.21 15.73
C LEU A 89 -0.35 3.35 16.38
N ALA A 90 0.42 4.13 15.60
CA ALA A 90 1.15 5.28 16.11
C ALA A 90 0.22 6.41 16.58
N VAL A 91 -0.82 6.73 15.80
CA VAL A 91 -1.82 7.75 16.19
C VAL A 91 -2.63 7.33 17.40
N LEU A 92 -2.92 6.04 17.53
CA LEU A 92 -3.59 5.48 18.72
C LEU A 92 -2.70 5.45 19.96
N GLY A 93 -1.44 5.87 19.88
CA GLY A 93 -0.51 5.87 21.01
C GLY A 93 0.10 4.49 21.32
N ILE A 94 -0.31 3.44 20.60
CA ILE A 94 -0.02 2.04 20.94
C ILE A 94 1.47 1.72 20.83
N ILE A 95 2.10 2.15 19.75
CA ILE A 95 3.52 1.88 19.48
C ILE A 95 4.44 3.05 19.83
N THR A 96 3.88 4.22 20.16
CA THR A 96 4.63 5.41 20.60
C THR A 96 4.70 5.51 22.13
N GLY A 97 3.96 4.68 22.87
CA GLY A 97 4.04 4.59 24.33
C GLY A 97 3.29 5.70 25.07
N HIS A 98 2.31 6.34 24.42
CA HIS A 98 1.51 7.44 24.98
C HIS A 98 0.13 7.00 25.53
N ILE A 99 -0.08 5.70 25.78
CA ILE A 99 -1.32 5.17 26.38
C ILE A 99 -1.30 5.32 27.90
#